data_AF-A0A968LG52-F1
#
_entry.id   AF-A0A968LG52-F1
#
_cell.length_a   1.000
_cell.length_b   1.000
_cell.length_c   1.000
_cell.angle_alpha   90.00
_cell.angle_beta   90.00
_cell.angle_gamma   90.00
#
_symmetry.space_group_name_H-M   'P 1'
#
loop_
_entity.id
_entity.type
_entity.pdbx_description
1 polymer ?
#
loop_
_entity_poly.entity_id
_entity_poly.type
_entity_poly.pdbx_seq_one_letter_code
_entity_poly.pdbx_strand_id
1 'polypeptide(L)'
;MVLHERNGGISYQESVTIGEQKKVVIMAAEGEKPVIQGVGNMPGMDMGGSSQVFLRGLKVTNGGGVGIRLGVTETYIQRSEVVNNTGGGIVLEGGGNLVLENSFVGGNVNDVPAVSVVSGGLVINYSTLATGFGNAPALFCSDGTGKSVRNSILVSRSNEAELDCSNVTITGSALEMAMGENLVLGEVDIMWFEGYANGNFHLVPGMYPEELESAAIWQDGDPLVDIDGEARQAMAGATDFAGADVVP
;
A
#
# COMPACT_ATOMS: atom_id res chain seq x y z
N MET A 1 0.34 -1.47 -21.42
CA MET A 1 0.77 -0.10 -21.75
C MET A 1 1.93 0.24 -20.85
N VAL A 2 2.95 0.89 -21.41
CA VAL A 2 4.02 1.51 -20.62
C VAL A 2 3.65 2.98 -20.47
N LEU A 3 3.60 3.46 -19.24
CA LEU A 3 3.35 4.85 -18.90
C LEU A 3 4.69 5.52 -18.61
N HIS A 4 4.97 6.61 -19.30
CA HIS A 4 6.18 7.39 -19.07
C HIS A 4 5.91 8.50 -18.06
N GLU A 5 6.94 8.93 -17.35
CA GLU A 5 6.92 10.15 -16.56
C GLU A 5 6.81 11.37 -17.48
N ARG A 6 6.03 12.37 -17.07
CA ARG A 6 5.98 13.64 -17.79
C ARG A 6 7.19 14.48 -17.41
N ASN A 7 7.75 15.21 -18.37
CA ASN A 7 8.88 16.12 -18.15
C ASN A 7 8.72 16.95 -16.88
N GLY A 8 9.70 16.85 -15.99
CA GLY A 8 9.73 17.58 -14.71
C GLY A 8 8.89 16.94 -13.59
N GLY A 9 8.53 15.66 -13.70
CA GLY A 9 7.76 14.94 -12.67
C GLY A 9 6.32 15.42 -12.53
N ILE A 10 5.79 16.07 -13.57
CA ILE A 10 4.44 16.63 -13.55
C ILE A 10 3.42 15.49 -13.58
N SER A 11 2.36 15.61 -12.78
CA SER A 11 1.30 14.61 -12.73
C SER A 11 0.45 14.56 -14.01
N TYR A 12 -0.06 13.38 -14.33
CA TYR A 12 -1.24 13.18 -15.16
C TYR A 12 -2.46 13.61 -14.34
N GLN A 13 -2.94 14.84 -14.59
CA GLN A 13 -4.10 15.41 -13.90
C GLN A 13 -5.40 14.93 -14.54
N GLU A 14 -5.79 13.71 -14.19
CA GLU A 14 -6.99 13.05 -14.68
C GLU A 14 -7.49 12.00 -13.68
N SER A 15 -8.76 11.63 -13.81
CA SER A 15 -9.30 10.44 -13.17
C SER A 15 -9.24 9.31 -14.20
N VAL A 16 -8.33 8.34 -14.03
CA VAL A 16 -8.20 7.22 -14.97
C VAL A 16 -9.32 6.21 -14.71
N THR A 17 -10.21 6.03 -15.67
CA THR A 17 -11.30 5.05 -15.57
C THR A 17 -10.99 3.79 -16.37
N ILE A 18 -10.98 2.64 -15.68
CA ILE A 18 -10.97 1.33 -16.33
C ILE A 18 -12.40 0.80 -16.35
N GLY A 19 -12.97 0.76 -17.56
CA GLY A 19 -14.33 0.26 -17.77
C GLY A 19 -14.45 -1.26 -17.63
N GLU A 20 -15.69 -1.73 -17.70
CA GLU A 20 -16.03 -3.12 -17.48
C GLU A 20 -15.37 -4.09 -18.49
N GLN A 21 -15.13 -5.33 -18.05
CA GLN A 21 -14.64 -6.43 -18.89
C GLN A 21 -13.33 -6.15 -19.62
N LYS A 22 -12.49 -5.25 -19.07
CA LYS A 22 -11.16 -4.97 -19.59
C LYS A 22 -10.10 -5.81 -18.90
N LYS A 23 -9.03 -6.08 -19.65
CA LYS A 23 -7.76 -6.57 -19.12
C LYS A 23 -6.72 -5.51 -19.40
N VAL A 24 -6.21 -4.86 -18.37
CA VAL A 24 -5.31 -3.72 -18.50
C VAL A 24 -4.05 -3.97 -17.71
N VAL A 25 -2.91 -3.71 -18.35
CA VAL A 25 -1.59 -3.70 -17.72
C VAL A 25 -1.03 -2.29 -17.90
N ILE A 26 -0.72 -1.61 -16.81
CA ILE A 26 -0.06 -0.30 -16.79
C ILE A 26 1.22 -0.45 -15.99
N MET A 27 2.35 -0.21 -16.62
CA MET A 27 3.66 -0.27 -15.97
C MET A 27 4.39 1.03 -16.23
N ALA A 28 5.13 1.51 -15.24
CA ALA A 28 6.10 2.56 -15.46
C ALA A 28 7.17 2.11 -16.46
N ALA A 29 7.71 3.06 -17.22
CA ALA A 29 8.96 2.84 -17.92
C ALA A 29 10.11 2.63 -16.94
N GLU A 30 11.18 1.97 -17.39
CA GLU A 30 12.32 1.65 -16.55
C GLU A 30 13.00 2.93 -16.00
N GLY A 31 13.21 2.97 -14.68
CA GLY A 31 13.80 4.12 -13.99
C GLY A 31 12.89 5.35 -13.85
N GLU A 32 11.64 5.27 -14.32
CA GLU A 32 10.67 6.35 -14.24
C GLU A 32 9.61 6.09 -13.17
N LYS A 33 9.03 7.16 -12.61
CA LYS A 33 7.96 7.07 -11.59
C LYS A 33 6.78 7.96 -11.97
N PRO A 34 6.00 7.59 -13.02
CA PRO A 34 4.89 8.40 -13.49
C PRO A 34 3.85 8.64 -12.39
N VAL A 35 3.40 9.89 -12.31
CA VAL A 35 2.49 10.37 -11.25
C VAL A 35 1.09 10.58 -11.80
N ILE A 36 0.08 9.96 -11.20
CA ILE A 36 -1.34 10.17 -11.48
C ILE A 36 -1.95 11.00 -10.34
N GLN A 37 -2.76 11.99 -10.69
CA GLN A 37 -3.43 12.86 -9.74
C GLN A 37 -4.89 13.08 -10.15
N GLY A 38 -5.82 12.62 -9.32
CA GLY A 38 -7.26 12.85 -9.53
C GLY A 38 -7.60 14.34 -9.51
N VAL A 39 -8.58 14.75 -10.34
CA VAL A 39 -9.02 16.15 -10.45
C VAL A 39 -10.28 16.40 -9.63
N GLY A 40 -10.27 17.47 -8.83
CA GLY A 40 -11.36 17.75 -7.89
C GLY A 40 -11.44 16.65 -6.82
N ASN A 41 -12.66 16.19 -6.54
CA ASN A 41 -12.92 15.11 -5.56
C ASN A 41 -13.00 13.72 -6.20
N MET A 42 -12.60 13.59 -7.47
CA MET A 42 -12.57 12.30 -8.16
C MET A 42 -11.38 11.46 -7.70
N PRO A 43 -11.49 10.12 -7.74
CA PRO A 43 -10.34 9.26 -7.50
C PRO A 43 -9.23 9.50 -8.53
N GLY A 44 -7.98 9.17 -8.18
CA GLY A 44 -6.90 9.12 -9.16
C GLY A 44 -7.14 8.02 -10.21
N MET A 45 -7.58 6.85 -9.74
CA MET A 45 -7.99 5.73 -10.60
C MET A 45 -9.32 5.14 -10.13
N ASP A 46 -10.25 4.93 -11.06
CA ASP A 46 -11.55 4.30 -10.81
C ASP A 46 -11.66 3.04 -11.68
N MET A 47 -11.67 1.86 -11.04
CA MET A 47 -11.66 0.57 -11.73
C MET A 47 -12.96 -0.15 -11.45
N GLY A 48 -13.78 -0.32 -12.48
CA GLY A 48 -15.14 -0.82 -12.37
C GLY A 48 -15.46 -1.95 -13.32
N GLY A 49 -16.49 -2.72 -12.96
CA GLY A 49 -16.95 -3.91 -13.67
C GLY A 49 -15.92 -5.03 -13.71
N SER A 50 -16.36 -6.25 -14.01
CA SER A 50 -15.59 -7.50 -13.99
C SER A 50 -14.32 -7.47 -14.87
N SER A 51 -13.30 -6.75 -14.42
CA SER A 51 -12.07 -6.40 -15.13
C SER A 51 -10.87 -6.94 -14.37
N GLN A 52 -9.74 -7.06 -15.07
CA GLN A 52 -8.47 -7.47 -14.51
C GLN A 52 -7.45 -6.37 -14.76
N VAL A 53 -6.85 -5.85 -13.69
CA VAL A 53 -5.93 -4.71 -13.77
C VAL A 53 -4.61 -5.07 -13.10
N PHE A 54 -3.51 -4.81 -13.80
CA PHE A 54 -2.16 -4.92 -13.25
C PHE A 54 -1.49 -3.56 -13.33
N LEU A 55 -1.03 -3.06 -12.19
CA LEU A 55 -0.31 -1.80 -12.04
C LEU A 55 1.08 -2.06 -11.48
N ARG A 56 2.10 -1.41 -12.04
CA ARG A 56 3.46 -1.46 -11.50
C ARG A 56 4.23 -0.15 -11.66
N GLY A 57 4.95 0.27 -10.62
CA GLY A 57 5.87 1.41 -10.69
C GLY A 57 5.18 2.78 -10.69
N LEU A 58 3.90 2.87 -10.35
CA LEU A 58 3.13 4.11 -10.46
C LEU A 58 3.07 4.84 -9.12
N LYS A 59 2.95 6.18 -9.16
CA LYS A 59 2.57 6.98 -8.00
C LYS A 59 1.20 7.60 -8.21
N VAL A 60 0.25 7.38 -7.31
CA VAL A 60 -1.07 8.01 -7.31
C VAL A 60 -1.18 8.91 -6.08
N THR A 61 -1.18 10.23 -6.28
CA THR A 61 -0.98 11.17 -5.17
C THR A 61 -1.63 12.54 -5.36
N ASN A 62 -1.82 13.25 -4.26
CA ASN A 62 -2.29 14.63 -4.20
C ASN A 62 -3.66 14.86 -4.89
N GLY A 63 -4.49 13.82 -5.01
CA GLY A 63 -5.88 13.93 -5.45
C GLY A 63 -6.81 14.37 -4.31
N GLY A 64 -7.91 15.05 -4.64
CA GLY A 64 -8.93 15.41 -3.64
C GLY A 64 -9.84 14.25 -3.24
N GLY A 65 -9.97 13.22 -4.09
CA GLY A 65 -10.65 11.96 -3.79
C GLY A 65 -9.73 10.91 -3.15
N VAL A 66 -10.16 9.65 -3.17
CA VAL A 66 -9.30 8.49 -2.86
C VAL A 66 -8.22 8.34 -3.93
N GLY A 67 -7.10 7.69 -3.62
CA GLY A 67 -6.11 7.34 -4.64
C GLY A 67 -6.68 6.40 -5.69
N ILE A 68 -7.14 5.21 -5.23
CA ILE A 68 -7.70 4.18 -6.11
C ILE A 68 -9.03 3.67 -5.56
N ARG A 69 -10.06 3.63 -6.42
CA ARG A 69 -11.35 3.00 -6.15
C ARG A 69 -11.49 1.73 -6.97
N LEU A 70 -11.88 0.64 -6.31
CA LEU A 70 -12.03 -0.69 -6.89
C LEU A 70 -13.47 -1.20 -6.71
N GLY A 71 -14.13 -1.47 -7.83
CA GLY A 71 -15.41 -2.17 -7.90
C GLY A 71 -15.23 -3.69 -7.93
N VAL A 72 -15.98 -4.38 -8.81
CA VAL A 72 -15.87 -5.83 -9.04
C VAL A 72 -14.64 -6.12 -9.93
N THR A 73 -13.43 -6.02 -9.39
CA THR A 73 -12.19 -6.14 -10.19
C THR A 73 -11.19 -7.12 -9.58
N GLU A 74 -10.37 -7.75 -10.42
CA GLU A 74 -9.17 -8.48 -10.01
C GLU A 74 -7.96 -7.58 -10.23
N THR A 75 -7.45 -6.96 -9.16
CA THR A 75 -6.43 -5.91 -9.25
C THR A 75 -5.14 -6.34 -8.56
N TYR A 76 -4.03 -6.19 -9.28
CA TYR A 76 -2.67 -6.44 -8.80
C TYR A 76 -1.89 -5.13 -8.85
N ILE A 77 -1.37 -4.68 -7.71
CA ILE A 77 -0.58 -3.46 -7.60
C ILE A 77 0.78 -3.85 -7.02
N GLN A 78 1.83 -3.60 -7.78
CA GLN A 78 3.21 -3.93 -7.40
C GLN A 78 4.08 -2.69 -7.42
N ARG A 79 5.01 -2.55 -6.47
CA ARG A 79 6.05 -1.50 -6.52
C ARG A 79 5.48 -0.11 -6.81
N SER A 80 4.39 0.25 -6.15
CA SER A 80 3.63 1.48 -6.43
C SER A 80 3.37 2.25 -5.15
N GLU A 81 3.10 3.54 -5.28
CA GLU A 81 2.77 4.43 -4.17
C GLU A 81 1.36 4.98 -4.36
N VAL A 82 0.48 4.79 -3.39
CA VAL A 82 -0.86 5.39 -3.36
C VAL A 82 -0.96 6.26 -2.11
N VAL A 83 -0.46 7.49 -2.21
CA VAL A 83 -0.13 8.31 -1.04
C VAL A 83 -0.62 9.76 -1.11
N ASN A 84 -0.86 10.40 0.04
CA ASN A 84 -1.31 11.80 0.17
C ASN A 84 -2.56 12.16 -0.64
N ASN A 85 -3.49 11.23 -0.80
CA ASN A 85 -4.79 11.54 -1.39
C ASN A 85 -5.75 11.93 -0.28
N THR A 86 -6.42 13.09 -0.41
CA THR A 86 -7.26 13.66 0.66
C THR A 86 -8.36 12.70 1.10
N GLY A 87 -8.93 11.93 0.16
CA GLY A 87 -10.01 10.99 0.43
C GLY A 87 -9.58 9.59 0.86
N GLY A 88 -8.28 9.32 1.10
CA GLY A 88 -7.78 7.99 1.47
C GLY A 88 -6.89 7.35 0.40
N GLY A 89 -6.24 6.24 0.73
CA GLY A 89 -5.38 5.51 -0.22
C GLY A 89 -6.20 4.70 -1.22
N ILE A 90 -6.61 3.49 -0.83
CA ILE A 90 -7.33 2.54 -1.68
C ILE A 90 -8.67 2.16 -1.04
N VAL A 91 -9.73 2.15 -1.83
CA VAL A 91 -11.06 1.67 -1.42
C VAL A 91 -11.50 0.52 -2.31
N LEU A 92 -11.84 -0.62 -1.70
CA LEU A 92 -12.44 -1.78 -2.35
C LEU A 92 -13.90 -1.91 -1.91
N GLU A 93 -14.83 -1.56 -2.81
CA GLU A 93 -16.26 -1.45 -2.49
C GLU A 93 -17.19 -2.35 -3.30
N GLY A 94 -16.73 -2.89 -4.44
CA GLY A 94 -17.56 -3.70 -5.33
C GLY A 94 -17.43 -5.20 -5.21
N GLY A 95 -16.70 -5.75 -4.24
CA GLY A 95 -16.59 -7.21 -4.05
C GLY A 95 -15.53 -7.90 -4.91
N GLY A 96 -14.61 -7.13 -5.51
CA GLY A 96 -13.44 -7.65 -6.22
C GLY A 96 -12.34 -8.18 -5.28
N ASN A 97 -11.16 -8.43 -5.84
CA ASN A 97 -9.96 -8.81 -5.10
C ASN A 97 -8.81 -7.83 -5.40
N LEU A 98 -8.09 -7.44 -4.35
CA LEU A 98 -6.86 -6.66 -4.42
C LEU A 98 -5.68 -7.51 -3.95
N VAL A 99 -4.64 -7.58 -4.78
CA VAL A 99 -3.30 -8.02 -4.39
C VAL A 99 -2.38 -6.80 -4.41
N LEU A 100 -1.81 -6.46 -3.26
CA LEU A 100 -0.89 -5.34 -3.06
C LEU A 100 0.47 -5.89 -2.63
N GLU A 101 1.52 -5.53 -3.36
CA GLU A 101 2.86 -6.08 -3.14
C GLU A 101 3.94 -5.00 -3.27
N ASN A 102 4.91 -4.97 -2.36
CA ASN A 102 6.01 -3.98 -2.36
C ASN A 102 5.53 -2.55 -2.60
N SER A 103 4.47 -2.14 -1.93
CA SER A 103 3.83 -0.86 -2.21
C SER A 103 3.65 -0.03 -0.95
N PHE A 104 3.57 1.28 -1.14
CA PHE A 104 3.24 2.25 -0.10
C PHE A 104 1.82 2.72 -0.26
N VAL A 105 1.06 2.75 0.84
CA VAL A 105 -0.30 3.30 0.84
C VAL A 105 -0.53 4.14 2.08
N GLY A 106 -1.06 5.35 1.90
CA GLY A 106 -1.50 6.21 3.01
C GLY A 106 -0.94 7.64 2.94
N GLY A 107 -0.39 8.15 4.03
CA GLY A 107 0.33 9.44 4.06
C GLY A 107 -0.57 10.67 4.13
N ASN A 108 -1.90 10.50 4.09
CA ASN A 108 -2.80 11.60 4.40
C ASN A 108 -2.93 11.76 5.94
N VAL A 109 -3.12 12.99 6.39
CA VAL A 109 -3.34 13.33 7.81
C VAL A 109 -4.81 13.59 8.13
N ASN A 110 -5.72 13.21 7.22
CA ASN A 110 -7.12 13.63 7.23
C ASN A 110 -8.05 12.62 7.88
N ASP A 111 -7.55 11.84 8.82
CA ASP A 111 -8.33 10.81 9.54
C ASP A 111 -9.03 9.81 8.59
N VAL A 112 -8.35 9.37 7.51
CA VAL A 112 -8.90 8.39 6.55
C VAL A 112 -8.00 7.14 6.46
N PRO A 113 -8.56 5.92 6.37
CA PRO A 113 -7.77 4.72 6.20
C PRO A 113 -6.85 4.72 4.97
N ALA A 114 -5.70 4.07 5.09
CA ALA A 114 -4.82 3.81 3.94
C ALA A 114 -5.49 2.81 2.98
N VAL A 115 -6.00 1.69 3.52
CA VAL A 115 -6.81 0.73 2.76
C VAL A 115 -8.14 0.51 3.46
N SER A 116 -9.25 0.65 2.72
CA SER A 116 -10.60 0.37 3.19
C SER A 116 -11.26 -0.70 2.33
N VAL A 117 -11.65 -1.82 2.95
CA VAL A 117 -12.33 -2.94 2.30
C VAL A 117 -13.77 -3.03 2.78
N VAL A 118 -14.69 -2.47 1.99
CA VAL A 118 -16.14 -2.56 2.25
C VAL A 118 -16.67 -3.93 1.81
N SER A 119 -16.21 -4.43 0.66
CA SER A 119 -16.53 -5.80 0.22
C SER A 119 -15.47 -6.34 -0.73
N GLY A 120 -15.11 -7.61 -0.61
CA GLY A 120 -14.10 -8.26 -1.46
C GLY A 120 -12.98 -8.95 -0.69
N GLY A 121 -12.01 -9.47 -1.44
CA GLY A 121 -10.78 -10.09 -0.92
C GLY A 121 -9.58 -9.15 -0.97
N LEU A 122 -8.63 -9.38 -0.07
CA LEU A 122 -7.43 -8.57 0.08
C LEU A 122 -6.23 -9.46 0.40
N VAL A 123 -5.17 -9.33 -0.38
CA VAL A 123 -3.86 -9.90 -0.08
C VAL A 123 -2.83 -8.77 -0.10
N ILE A 124 -2.17 -8.54 1.02
CA ILE A 124 -1.07 -7.58 1.14
C ILE A 124 0.20 -8.34 1.48
N ASN A 125 1.27 -8.09 0.73
CA ASN A 125 2.57 -8.70 0.96
C ASN A 125 3.68 -7.65 0.86
N TYR A 126 4.63 -7.66 1.79
CA TYR A 126 5.78 -6.75 1.77
C TYR A 126 5.40 -5.29 1.49
N SER A 127 4.32 -4.78 2.09
CA SER A 127 3.83 -3.43 1.84
C SER A 127 3.83 -2.60 3.11
N THR A 128 3.91 -1.28 2.97
CA THR A 128 3.85 -0.34 4.10
C THR A 128 2.55 0.45 4.02
N LEU A 129 1.69 0.26 5.02
CA LEU A 129 0.48 1.03 5.21
C LEU A 129 0.71 1.99 6.38
N ALA A 130 0.67 3.29 6.11
CA ALA A 130 0.96 4.31 7.11
C ALA A 130 -0.07 5.44 7.05
N THR A 131 -0.77 5.71 8.14
CA THR A 131 -1.88 6.67 8.20
C THR A 131 -1.68 7.84 9.15
N GLY A 132 -2.58 8.82 9.05
CA GLY A 132 -2.55 10.05 9.83
C GLY A 132 -2.97 9.91 11.29
N PHE A 133 -3.43 11.03 11.83
CA PHE A 133 -3.99 11.10 13.19
C PHE A 133 -5.44 10.59 13.21
N GLY A 134 -6.07 10.67 14.40
CA GLY A 134 -7.49 10.42 14.56
C GLY A 134 -7.89 8.97 14.30
N ASN A 135 -9.13 8.75 13.86
CA ASN A 135 -9.63 7.42 13.54
C ASN A 135 -9.26 7.03 12.10
N ALA A 136 -7.96 6.85 11.84
CA ALA A 136 -7.41 6.45 10.55
C ALA A 136 -6.63 5.12 10.68
N PRO A 137 -7.30 3.97 10.80
CA PRO A 137 -6.59 2.70 10.77
C PRO A 137 -5.84 2.55 9.44
N ALA A 138 -4.62 2.00 9.49
CA ALA A 138 -3.88 1.59 8.30
C ALA A 138 -4.70 0.62 7.42
N LEU A 139 -5.44 -0.28 8.06
CA LEU A 139 -6.35 -1.20 7.40
C LEU A 139 -7.73 -1.20 8.08
N PHE A 140 -8.74 -0.79 7.32
CA PHE A 140 -10.15 -0.91 7.67
C PHE A 140 -10.84 -1.98 6.83
N CYS A 141 -11.68 -2.82 7.44
CA CYS A 141 -12.48 -3.80 6.72
C CYS A 141 -13.85 -4.04 7.35
N SER A 142 -14.86 -4.20 6.49
CA SER A 142 -16.09 -4.88 6.89
C SER A 142 -15.86 -6.38 7.11
N ASP A 143 -16.73 -6.99 7.92
CA ASP A 143 -16.69 -8.44 8.19
C ASP A 143 -16.72 -9.27 6.90
N GLY A 144 -15.98 -10.37 6.89
CA GLY A 144 -15.88 -11.29 5.76
C GLY A 144 -14.55 -12.01 5.72
N THR A 145 -14.41 -12.99 4.84
CA THR A 145 -13.19 -13.81 4.69
C THR A 145 -12.29 -13.31 3.56
N GLY A 146 -11.16 -13.98 3.35
CA GLY A 146 -10.27 -13.72 2.20
C GLY A 146 -9.40 -12.47 2.36
N LYS A 147 -9.09 -12.07 3.59
CA LYS A 147 -8.22 -10.93 3.89
C LYS A 147 -6.95 -11.45 4.59
N SER A 148 -5.80 -11.17 4.02
CA SER A 148 -4.51 -11.55 4.57
C SER A 148 -3.46 -10.48 4.35
N VAL A 149 -2.63 -10.28 5.36
CA VAL A 149 -1.45 -9.41 5.33
C VAL A 149 -0.24 -10.25 5.73
N ARG A 150 0.85 -10.14 4.98
CA ARG A 150 2.10 -10.81 5.31
C ARG A 150 3.30 -9.90 5.08
N ASN A 151 4.34 -10.08 5.89
CA ASN A 151 5.63 -9.42 5.69
C ASN A 151 5.53 -7.89 5.58
N SER A 152 4.55 -7.26 6.22
CA SER A 152 4.17 -5.85 5.97
C SER A 152 4.29 -4.99 7.22
N ILE A 153 4.32 -3.66 7.04
CA ILE A 153 4.28 -2.68 8.14
C ILE A 153 2.89 -2.02 8.12
N LEU A 154 2.21 -2.02 9.27
CA LEU A 154 0.96 -1.29 9.48
C LEU A 154 1.16 -0.33 10.66
N VAL A 155 1.03 0.96 10.40
CA VAL A 155 1.20 2.01 11.41
C VAL A 155 0.23 3.17 11.16
N SER A 156 -0.03 3.94 12.22
CA SER A 156 -0.94 5.06 12.30
C SER A 156 -0.37 6.08 13.28
N ARG A 157 -0.43 7.38 12.97
CA ARG A 157 0.07 8.41 13.91
C ARG A 157 -0.92 8.70 15.06
N SER A 158 -1.72 7.72 15.42
CA SER A 158 -2.85 7.85 16.33
C SER A 158 -2.66 6.95 17.54
N ASN A 159 -3.33 7.30 18.64
CA ASN A 159 -3.49 6.39 19.78
C ASN A 159 -4.59 5.34 19.53
N GLU A 160 -5.36 5.50 18.46
CA GLU A 160 -6.33 4.52 18.00
C GLU A 160 -5.63 3.40 17.22
N ALA A 161 -6.22 2.20 17.23
CA ALA A 161 -5.64 1.05 16.56
C ALA A 161 -5.46 1.30 15.04
N GLU A 162 -4.28 0.96 14.54
CA GLU A 162 -3.93 0.91 13.13
C GLU A 162 -4.72 -0.16 12.36
N LEU A 163 -5.43 -1.03 13.07
CA LEU A 163 -6.18 -2.14 12.51
C LEU A 163 -7.65 -2.13 12.98
N ASP A 164 -8.57 -1.96 12.04
CA ASP A 164 -10.00 -2.17 12.22
C ASP A 164 -10.50 -3.20 11.19
N CYS A 165 -10.10 -4.46 11.39
CA CYS A 165 -10.35 -5.53 10.44
C CYS A 165 -10.39 -6.88 11.18
N SER A 166 -11.53 -7.21 11.79
CA SER A 166 -11.70 -8.33 12.73
C SER A 166 -11.25 -9.72 12.23
N ASN A 167 -11.36 -9.98 10.92
CA ASN A 167 -11.19 -11.30 10.31
C ASN A 167 -9.95 -11.42 9.40
N VAL A 168 -9.02 -10.46 9.47
CA VAL A 168 -7.78 -10.54 8.69
C VAL A 168 -6.76 -11.45 9.36
N THR A 169 -6.08 -12.26 8.54
CA THR A 169 -4.90 -13.01 9.00
C THR A 169 -3.66 -12.16 8.78
N ILE A 170 -2.88 -11.88 9.83
CA ILE A 170 -1.63 -11.13 9.74
C ILE A 170 -0.47 -11.97 10.24
N THR A 171 0.60 -12.09 9.44
CA THR A 171 1.78 -12.91 9.76
C THR A 171 3.08 -12.26 9.30
N GLY A 172 4.19 -12.48 10.01
CA GLY A 172 5.51 -11.94 9.67
C GLY A 172 5.53 -10.41 9.51
N SER A 173 4.58 -9.70 10.11
CA SER A 173 4.37 -8.27 9.91
C SER A 173 4.76 -7.50 11.17
N ALA A 174 4.82 -6.18 11.05
CA ALA A 174 5.08 -5.28 12.16
C ALA A 174 3.91 -4.29 12.32
N LEU A 175 3.46 -4.17 13.57
CA LEU A 175 2.27 -3.43 13.98
C LEU A 175 2.60 -2.65 15.26
N GLU A 176 1.92 -1.55 15.51
CA GLU A 176 2.05 -0.82 16.77
C GLU A 176 1.48 -1.64 17.94
N MET A 177 0.38 -2.35 17.70
CA MET A 177 -0.29 -3.20 18.68
C MET A 177 0.19 -4.65 18.66
N ALA A 178 0.03 -5.33 19.80
CA ALA A 178 0.29 -6.77 19.88
C ALA A 178 -0.77 -7.58 19.12
N MET A 179 -0.33 -8.35 18.12
CA MET A 179 -1.20 -9.23 17.34
C MET A 179 -0.50 -10.55 16.97
N GLY A 180 -0.84 -11.63 17.67
CA GLY A 180 -0.24 -12.94 17.41
C GLY A 180 1.27 -12.94 17.63
N GLU A 181 2.02 -13.48 16.67
CA GLU A 181 3.49 -13.54 16.67
C GLU A 181 4.15 -12.40 15.87
N ASN A 182 3.38 -11.40 15.43
CA ASN A 182 3.90 -10.24 14.70
C ASN A 182 4.75 -9.34 15.62
N LEU A 183 5.68 -8.60 15.01
CA LEU A 183 6.50 -7.64 15.73
C LEU A 183 5.63 -6.49 16.26
N VAL A 184 5.79 -6.18 17.55
CA VAL A 184 5.12 -5.06 18.22
C VAL A 184 6.07 -3.88 18.27
N LEU A 185 5.75 -2.83 17.53
CA LEU A 185 6.55 -1.62 17.37
C LEU A 185 6.32 -0.62 18.52
N GLY A 186 5.16 -0.68 19.17
CA GLY A 186 4.69 0.42 20.02
C GLY A 186 4.26 1.62 19.18
N GLU A 187 4.15 2.80 19.80
CA GLU A 187 3.77 4.04 19.11
C GLU A 187 4.76 4.35 17.97
N VAL A 188 4.24 4.58 16.76
CA VAL A 188 5.06 4.91 15.60
C VAL A 188 5.82 6.23 15.80
N ASP A 189 7.14 6.22 15.55
CA ASP A 189 7.90 7.45 15.38
C ASP A 189 7.97 7.81 13.89
N ILE A 190 7.45 8.99 13.54
CA ILE A 190 7.47 9.48 12.16
C ILE A 190 8.89 9.66 11.60
N MET A 191 9.90 9.75 12.48
CA MET A 191 11.31 9.84 12.11
C MET A 191 11.89 8.51 11.61
N TRP A 192 11.16 7.40 11.75
CA TRP A 192 11.50 6.14 11.09
C TRP A 192 11.48 6.29 9.58
N PHE A 193 10.71 7.24 9.05
CA PHE A 193 10.47 7.40 7.62
C PHE A 193 11.06 8.71 7.09
N GLU A 194 11.56 8.71 5.85
CA GLU A 194 12.15 9.89 5.22
C GLU A 194 11.18 11.08 5.11
N GLY A 195 9.88 10.81 4.96
CA GLY A 195 8.89 11.86 4.79
C GLY A 195 7.47 11.37 5.01
N TYR A 196 7.17 10.90 6.22
CA TYR A 196 5.86 10.36 6.61
C TYR A 196 4.68 11.22 6.15
N ALA A 197 4.70 12.52 6.46
CA ALA A 197 3.61 13.45 6.15
C ALA A 197 3.45 13.72 4.65
N ASN A 198 4.44 13.36 3.85
CA ASN A 198 4.41 13.42 2.40
C ASN A 198 4.28 12.03 1.77
N GLY A 199 3.93 11.00 2.56
CA GLY A 199 3.76 9.64 2.06
C GLY A 199 5.04 9.01 1.52
N ASN A 200 6.20 9.54 1.90
CA ASN A 200 7.48 8.88 1.67
C ASN A 200 7.75 7.97 2.87
N PHE A 201 7.57 6.67 2.65
CA PHE A 201 7.70 5.62 3.66
C PHE A 201 8.96 4.78 3.50
N HIS A 202 9.97 5.29 2.79
CA HIS A 202 11.32 4.72 2.92
C HIS A 202 11.80 4.97 4.34
N LEU A 203 12.38 3.93 4.95
CA LEU A 203 12.91 3.89 6.29
C LEU A 203 14.27 4.56 6.33
N VAL A 204 14.52 5.29 7.41
CA VAL A 204 15.80 5.96 7.66
C VAL A 204 16.69 5.02 8.48
N PRO A 205 17.84 4.56 7.96
CA PRO A 205 18.75 3.67 8.69
C PRO A 205 19.09 4.18 10.09
N GLY A 206 18.94 3.29 11.08
CA GLY A 206 19.22 3.58 12.49
C GLY A 206 18.15 4.40 13.21
N MET A 207 17.04 4.76 12.56
CA MET A 207 15.92 5.44 13.20
C MET A 207 14.79 4.48 13.58
N TYR A 208 14.57 3.43 12.81
CA TYR A 208 13.53 2.42 13.06
C TYR A 208 14.01 1.30 14.03
N PRO A 209 13.09 0.53 14.64
CA PRO A 209 13.47 -0.60 15.50
C PRO A 209 14.21 -1.69 14.71
N GLU A 210 15.41 -2.09 15.16
CA GLU A 210 16.26 -3.08 14.48
C GLU A 210 15.55 -4.44 14.27
N GLU A 211 14.53 -4.74 15.06
CA GLU A 211 13.73 -5.95 14.91
C GLU A 211 12.97 -6.01 13.56
N LEU A 212 12.69 -4.86 12.92
CA LEU A 212 12.04 -4.80 11.61
C LEU A 212 12.82 -5.54 10.52
N GLU A 213 14.16 -5.57 10.63
CA GLU A 213 15.07 -6.18 9.63
C GLU A 213 14.91 -7.71 9.55
N SER A 214 14.25 -8.30 10.55
CA SER A 214 14.05 -9.75 10.66
C SER A 214 12.60 -10.16 10.93
N ALA A 215 11.66 -9.21 10.85
CA ALA A 215 10.26 -9.43 11.18
C ALA A 215 9.51 -10.26 10.12
N ALA A 216 9.91 -10.16 8.85
CA ALA A 216 9.34 -10.93 7.76
C ALA A 216 10.02 -12.30 7.65
N ILE A 217 9.28 -13.28 7.11
CA ILE A 217 9.84 -14.57 6.70
C ILE A 217 9.55 -14.74 5.21
N TRP A 218 10.61 -14.84 4.42
CA TRP A 218 10.51 -15.00 2.98
C TRP A 218 10.02 -16.42 2.64
N GLN A 219 9.13 -16.54 1.65
CA GLN A 219 8.50 -17.77 1.18
C GLN A 219 8.52 -17.83 -0.35
N ASP A 220 8.44 -19.03 -0.91
CA ASP A 220 8.36 -19.20 -2.37
C ASP A 220 7.18 -18.42 -2.96
N GLY A 221 7.47 -17.59 -3.96
CA GLY A 221 6.50 -16.68 -4.58
C GLY A 221 6.53 -15.26 -4.03
N ASP A 222 7.34 -14.98 -3.00
CA ASP A 222 7.60 -13.63 -2.55
C ASP A 222 8.40 -12.80 -3.56
N PRO A 223 8.29 -11.47 -3.47
CA PRO A 223 9.09 -10.58 -4.30
C PRO A 223 10.59 -10.83 -4.15
N LEU A 224 11.29 -10.76 -5.27
CA LEU A 224 12.75 -10.88 -5.32
C LEU A 224 13.47 -9.54 -5.15
N VAL A 225 12.74 -8.44 -5.40
CA VAL A 225 13.26 -7.08 -5.31
C VAL A 225 12.22 -6.21 -4.64
N ASP A 226 12.65 -5.15 -3.97
CA ASP A 226 11.78 -4.23 -3.27
C ASP A 226 11.19 -3.12 -4.15
N ILE A 227 10.54 -2.10 -3.55
CA ILE A 227 9.87 -0.99 -4.25
C ILE A 227 10.81 -0.24 -5.19
N ASP A 228 12.03 0.05 -4.75
CA ASP A 228 13.03 0.81 -5.51
C ASP A 228 13.99 -0.11 -6.30
N GLY A 229 14.12 -1.37 -5.91
CA GLY A 229 14.73 -2.43 -6.70
C GLY A 229 15.86 -3.18 -6.01
N GLU A 230 16.10 -2.85 -4.75
CA GLU A 230 16.98 -3.54 -3.80
C GLU A 230 16.61 -5.03 -3.77
N ALA A 231 17.62 -5.89 -3.74
CA ALA A 231 17.38 -7.32 -3.71
C ALA A 231 16.85 -7.75 -2.33
N ARG A 232 15.84 -8.62 -2.33
CA ARG A 232 15.40 -9.34 -1.13
C ARG A 232 16.17 -10.65 -0.99
N GLN A 233 16.14 -11.26 0.20
CA GLN A 233 16.90 -12.48 0.51
C GLN A 233 16.62 -13.64 -0.46
N ALA A 234 15.40 -13.74 -1.01
CA ALA A 234 15.02 -14.73 -2.01
C ALA A 234 15.31 -16.20 -1.60
N MET A 235 15.20 -16.51 -0.30
CA MET A 235 15.46 -17.83 0.26
C MET A 235 14.33 -18.22 1.22
N ALA A 236 13.63 -19.32 0.91
CA ALA A 236 12.52 -19.81 1.72
C ALA A 236 12.93 -20.05 3.18
N GLY A 237 12.18 -19.46 4.10
CA GLY A 237 12.41 -19.54 5.55
C GLY A 237 13.47 -18.57 6.09
N ALA A 238 14.14 -17.78 5.24
CA ALA A 238 15.02 -16.73 5.70
C ALA A 238 14.21 -15.56 6.26
N THR A 239 14.71 -14.95 7.33
CA THR A 239 14.17 -13.68 7.84
C THR A 239 14.49 -12.54 6.89
N ASP A 240 13.62 -11.56 6.81
CA ASP A 240 13.73 -10.41 5.90
C ASP A 240 13.10 -9.15 6.54
N PHE A 241 13.28 -8.01 5.89
CA PHE A 241 12.62 -6.76 6.27
C PHE A 241 11.11 -6.83 6.06
N ALA A 242 10.32 -6.50 7.08
CA ALA A 242 8.90 -6.24 6.88
C ALA A 242 8.68 -4.90 6.15
N GLY A 243 7.63 -4.83 5.33
CA GLY A 243 7.27 -3.63 4.58
C GLY A 243 7.92 -3.54 3.20
N ALA A 244 7.56 -2.49 2.46
CA ALA A 244 8.06 -2.21 1.11
C ALA A 244 9.32 -1.35 1.14
N ASP A 245 10.21 -1.56 2.11
CA ASP A 245 11.45 -0.80 2.20
C ASP A 245 12.58 -1.59 2.87
N VAL A 246 13.46 -2.15 2.03
CA VAL A 246 14.75 -2.73 2.39
C VAL A 246 15.77 -1.62 2.31
N VAL A 247 16.37 -1.29 3.44
CA VAL A 247 17.41 -0.27 3.50
C VAL A 247 18.74 -0.84 2.92
N PRO A 248 19.43 -0.12 2.00
CA PRO A 248 20.72 -0.55 1.44
C PRO A 248 21.88 -0.66 2.43
#